data_AF-R5P266-F1
#
_entry.id   AF-R5P266-F1
#
_cell.length_a   1.000
_cell.length_b   1.000
_cell.length_c   1.000
_cell.angle_alpha   90.00
_cell.angle_beta   90.00
_cell.angle_gamma   90.00
#
_symmetry.space_group_name_H-M   'P 1'
#
loop_
_entity.id
_entity.type
_entity.pdbx_description
1 polymer ?
#
loop_
_entity_poly.entity_id
_entity_poly.type
_entity_poly.pdbx_seq_one_letter_code
_entity_poly.pdbx_strand_id
1 'polypeptide(L)'
;MKKGLLYLFMLALSCAAFTSCSDDDDDVSPLVNTWNTATGDENDPIINVRLENATDSVMFIENHISNKDFGNVINELMGAYVKEYLFNVTFKADGELVASIKGEDGQPTQSPAGAVSYKIKGDKVYLIPHLDVMFPDGLPSLTSRASENPAIDLDKILKEGLPLNYKITNNKLEAYVTRDMMQPFMGLINEIVQGMDANGDFMIMMMKMAMADMVVIVNESTKFEMGLNFNLAPSTQK
;
A
#
# COMPACT_ATOMS: atom_id res chain seq x y z
N MET A 1 9.20 -30.48 48.89
CA MET A 1 9.43 -30.25 47.44
C MET A 1 8.18 -29.65 46.78
N LYS A 2 7.87 -28.36 46.98
CA LYS A 2 6.68 -27.72 46.37
C LYS A 2 6.83 -26.21 46.06
N LYS A 3 8.00 -25.61 46.26
CA LYS A 3 8.21 -24.18 45.95
C LYS A 3 8.95 -23.96 44.63
N GLY A 4 9.92 -24.83 44.27
CA GLY A 4 10.66 -24.71 43.01
C GLY A 4 9.83 -24.98 41.74
N LEU A 5 8.87 -25.92 41.80
CA LEU A 5 7.98 -26.22 40.66
C LEU A 5 7.00 -25.07 40.35
N LEU A 6 6.64 -24.27 41.37
CA LEU A 6 5.78 -23.11 41.23
C LEU A 6 6.51 -21.96 40.50
N TYR A 7 7.79 -21.76 40.78
CA TYR A 7 8.60 -20.75 40.08
C TYR A 7 8.88 -21.13 38.62
N LEU A 8 9.02 -22.44 38.31
CA LEU A 8 9.15 -22.90 36.93
C LEU A 8 7.86 -22.69 36.12
N PHE A 9 6.68 -22.85 36.75
CA PHE A 9 5.39 -22.54 36.13
C PHE A 9 5.17 -21.03 35.94
N MET A 10 5.58 -20.21 36.91
CA MET A 10 5.51 -18.74 36.81
C MET A 10 6.43 -18.18 35.72
N LEU A 11 7.63 -18.76 35.54
CA LEU A 11 8.54 -18.33 34.46
C LEU A 11 8.04 -18.78 33.08
N ALA A 12 7.43 -19.97 32.99
CA ALA A 12 6.81 -20.46 31.75
C ALA A 12 5.57 -19.63 31.35
N LEU A 13 4.83 -19.07 32.32
CA LEU A 13 3.71 -18.15 32.07
C LEU A 13 4.18 -16.78 31.53
N SER A 14 5.39 -16.32 31.89
CA SER A 14 5.96 -15.11 31.28
C SER A 14 6.49 -15.32 29.85
N CYS A 15 6.75 -16.57 29.44
CA CYS A 15 7.06 -16.92 28.04
C CYS A 15 5.80 -17.22 27.20
N ALA A 16 4.63 -17.34 27.83
CA ALA A 16 3.33 -17.54 27.16
C ALA A 16 2.57 -16.22 26.90
N ALA A 17 3.16 -15.06 27.24
CA ALA A 17 2.62 -13.74 26.91
C ALA A 17 2.70 -13.38 25.41
N PHE A 18 3.21 -14.28 24.57
CA PHE A 18 2.97 -14.27 23.13
C PHE A 18 2.15 -15.51 22.77
N THR A 19 0.84 -15.51 22.99
CA THR A 19 -0.22 -15.90 22.04
C THR A 19 -1.58 -15.68 22.71
N SER A 20 -2.56 -15.16 21.94
CA SER A 20 -4.01 -15.38 22.12
C SER A 20 -4.81 -14.42 23.02
N CYS A 21 -5.29 -13.33 22.40
CA CYS A 21 -6.60 -12.65 22.49
C CYS A 21 -7.44 -12.67 23.78
N SER A 22 -7.85 -11.48 24.29
CA SER A 22 -9.18 -10.88 24.01
C SER A 22 -9.51 -9.73 24.98
N ASP A 23 -9.99 -8.63 24.40
CA ASP A 23 -10.80 -7.51 24.93
C ASP A 23 -10.23 -6.51 25.97
N ASP A 24 -10.29 -5.24 25.56
CA ASP A 24 -10.35 -4.01 26.36
C ASP A 24 -9.08 -3.52 27.08
N ASP A 25 -7.96 -3.37 26.37
CA ASP A 25 -6.91 -2.45 26.75
C ASP A 25 -6.45 -1.62 25.53
N ASP A 26 -6.26 -0.31 25.75
CA ASP A 26 -5.79 0.71 24.81
C ASP A 26 -4.34 0.46 24.33
N ASP A 27 -4.07 -0.72 23.79
CA ASP A 27 -2.81 -1.03 23.12
C ASP A 27 -2.74 -0.19 21.84
N VAL A 28 -1.99 0.92 21.94
CA VAL A 28 -1.64 1.77 20.82
C VAL A 28 -1.09 0.88 19.71
N SER A 29 -1.81 0.83 18.59
CA SER A 29 -1.48 -0.05 17.47
C SER A 29 0.01 0.05 17.10
N PRO A 30 0.70 -1.06 16.79
CA PRO A 30 2.10 -1.03 16.39
C PRO A 30 2.33 -0.23 15.10
N LEU A 31 1.27 0.07 14.33
CA LEU A 31 1.36 0.98 13.19
C LEU A 31 1.55 2.44 13.61
N VAL A 32 1.11 2.84 14.82
CA VAL A 32 1.16 4.22 15.31
C VAL A 32 2.61 4.66 15.46
N ASN A 33 3.12 5.26 14.41
CA ASN A 33 4.45 5.79 14.30
C ASN A 33 4.58 6.61 13.02
N THR A 34 5.72 7.27 12.86
CA THR A 34 6.17 7.77 11.57
C THR A 34 7.04 6.71 10.90
N TRP A 35 6.72 6.40 9.65
CA TRP A 35 7.41 5.44 8.82
C TRP A 35 7.95 6.15 7.58
N ASN A 36 9.26 6.28 7.50
CA ASN A 36 9.93 6.84 6.33
C ASN A 36 9.84 5.87 5.16
N THR A 37 9.61 6.37 3.95
CA THR A 37 9.71 5.57 2.73
C THR A 37 11.06 4.85 2.69
N ALA A 38 11.06 3.59 2.26
CA ALA A 38 12.28 2.82 2.12
C ALA A 38 13.31 3.53 1.21
N THR A 39 14.58 3.16 1.33
CA THR A 39 15.64 3.91 0.65
C THR A 39 15.67 3.64 -0.86
N GLY A 40 15.16 2.50 -1.30
CA GLY A 40 15.13 2.06 -2.70
C GLY A 40 16.38 1.29 -3.13
N ASP A 41 17.23 0.93 -2.19
CA ASP A 41 18.45 0.16 -2.42
C ASP A 41 18.12 -1.32 -2.65
N GLU A 42 19.05 -2.12 -3.17
CA GLU A 42 18.83 -3.55 -3.46
C GLU A 42 18.28 -4.34 -2.24
N ASN A 43 18.69 -3.97 -1.03
CA ASN A 43 18.27 -4.62 0.22
C ASN A 43 17.08 -3.91 0.92
N ASP A 44 16.60 -2.81 0.35
CA ASP A 44 15.50 -2.01 0.89
C ASP A 44 14.64 -1.40 -0.24
N PRO A 45 14.03 -2.24 -1.11
CA PRO A 45 13.24 -1.77 -2.23
C PRO A 45 12.03 -1.00 -1.74
N ILE A 46 11.64 0.08 -2.44
CA ILE A 46 10.47 0.89 -2.09
C ILE A 46 9.20 0.15 -2.41
N ILE A 47 9.16 -0.49 -3.57
CA ILE A 47 8.04 -1.30 -4.01
C ILE A 47 8.47 -2.75 -4.03
N ASN A 48 7.65 -3.59 -3.41
CA ASN A 48 7.81 -5.03 -3.49
C ASN A 48 6.72 -5.61 -4.38
N VAL A 49 7.10 -6.45 -5.33
CA VAL A 49 6.16 -7.20 -6.17
C VAL A 49 6.44 -8.68 -6.02
N ARG A 50 5.41 -9.44 -5.66
CA ARG A 50 5.44 -10.90 -5.64
C ARG A 50 4.45 -11.42 -6.66
N LEU A 51 4.96 -12.02 -7.71
CA LEU A 51 4.20 -12.50 -8.85
C LEU A 51 4.50 -13.98 -9.08
N GLU A 52 3.45 -14.79 -9.18
CA GLU A 52 3.53 -16.20 -9.58
C GLU A 52 2.47 -16.47 -10.67
N ASN A 53 2.90 -17.10 -11.76
CA ASN A 53 2.07 -17.53 -12.89
C ASN A 53 2.64 -18.83 -13.47
N ALA A 54 1.95 -19.40 -14.47
CA ALA A 54 2.32 -20.69 -15.04
C ALA A 54 3.62 -20.67 -15.87
N THR A 55 4.02 -19.50 -16.39
CA THR A 55 5.12 -19.35 -17.36
C THR A 55 6.41 -18.79 -16.75
N ASP A 56 6.37 -18.37 -15.48
CA ASP A 56 7.42 -17.60 -14.78
C ASP A 56 7.88 -16.32 -15.51
N SER A 57 7.01 -15.77 -16.35
CA SER A 57 7.29 -14.59 -17.16
C SER A 57 6.01 -13.86 -17.55
N VAL A 58 6.12 -12.56 -17.83
CA VAL A 58 5.03 -11.72 -18.31
C VAL A 58 5.43 -10.95 -19.57
N MET A 59 4.42 -10.51 -20.33
CA MET A 59 4.57 -9.43 -21.29
C MET A 59 4.40 -8.10 -20.55
N PHE A 60 5.39 -7.23 -20.67
CA PHE A 60 5.33 -5.88 -20.12
C PHE A 60 5.99 -4.90 -21.08
N ILE A 61 5.21 -3.95 -21.57
CA ILE A 61 5.59 -2.95 -22.56
C ILE A 61 6.34 -3.59 -23.73
N GLU A 62 5.66 -4.53 -24.40
CA GLU A 62 6.15 -5.29 -25.57
C GLU A 62 7.36 -6.21 -25.30
N ASN A 63 7.83 -6.34 -24.06
CA ASN A 63 8.95 -7.19 -23.71
C ASN A 63 8.51 -8.42 -22.89
N HIS A 64 9.05 -9.59 -23.22
CA HIS A 64 8.97 -10.78 -22.37
C HIS A 64 10.03 -10.68 -21.27
N ILE A 65 9.60 -10.58 -20.02
CA ILE A 65 10.49 -10.49 -18.85
C ILE A 65 10.10 -11.52 -17.79
N SER A 66 11.09 -11.98 -17.01
CA SER A 66 10.82 -12.91 -15.91
C SER A 66 9.97 -12.25 -14.83
N ASN A 67 9.25 -13.02 -14.03
CA ASN A 67 8.45 -12.47 -12.91
C ASN A 67 9.33 -11.68 -11.92
N LYS A 68 10.57 -12.13 -11.69
CA LYS A 68 11.55 -11.42 -10.86
C LYS A 68 11.94 -10.09 -11.47
N ASP A 69 12.29 -10.08 -12.76
CA ASP A 69 12.72 -8.85 -13.44
C ASP A 69 11.58 -7.85 -13.56
N PHE A 70 10.34 -8.31 -13.75
CA PHE A 70 9.16 -7.45 -13.67
C PHE A 70 9.08 -6.72 -12.33
N GLY A 71 9.27 -7.42 -11.21
CA GLY A 71 9.28 -6.78 -9.89
C GLY A 71 10.39 -5.72 -9.75
N ASN A 72 11.59 -6.00 -10.28
CA ASN A 72 12.69 -5.04 -10.29
C ASN A 72 12.37 -3.81 -11.14
N VAL A 73 11.85 -3.99 -12.36
CA VAL A 73 11.44 -2.90 -13.27
C VAL A 73 10.38 -2.03 -12.62
N ILE A 74 9.37 -2.62 -11.98
CA ILE A 74 8.35 -1.85 -11.25
C ILE A 74 8.98 -1.06 -10.11
N ASN A 75 9.87 -1.65 -9.31
CA ASN A 75 10.53 -0.91 -8.23
C ASN A 75 11.44 0.22 -8.77
N GLU A 76 12.15 0.02 -9.87
CA GLU A 76 12.97 1.06 -10.48
C GLU A 76 12.14 2.24 -10.98
N LEU A 77 11.06 1.96 -11.73
CA LEU A 77 10.22 3.00 -12.32
C LEU A 77 9.33 3.68 -11.28
N MET A 78 8.52 2.88 -10.59
CA MET A 78 7.52 3.40 -9.66
C MET A 78 8.13 3.73 -8.30
N GLY A 79 9.19 3.04 -7.88
CA GLY A 79 9.88 3.36 -6.63
C GLY A 79 10.61 4.70 -6.70
N ALA A 80 11.18 5.07 -7.86
CA ALA A 80 11.71 6.41 -8.08
C ALA A 80 10.63 7.50 -7.92
N TYR A 81 9.44 7.26 -8.48
CA TYR A 81 8.31 8.17 -8.33
C TYR A 81 7.86 8.26 -6.86
N VAL A 82 7.66 7.13 -6.18
CA VAL A 82 7.30 7.13 -4.75
C VAL A 82 8.37 7.85 -3.92
N LYS A 83 9.66 7.62 -4.17
CA LYS A 83 10.77 8.30 -3.48
C LYS A 83 10.74 9.81 -3.67
N GLU A 84 10.39 10.26 -4.86
CA GLU A 84 10.33 11.67 -5.20
C GLU A 84 9.15 12.37 -4.50
N TYR A 85 8.00 11.70 -4.37
CA TYR A 85 6.75 12.34 -3.94
C TYR A 85 6.29 11.98 -2.53
N LEU A 86 6.74 10.87 -1.94
CA LEU A 86 6.34 10.40 -0.61
C LEU A 86 7.58 10.18 0.26
N PHE A 87 7.74 11.04 1.27
CA PHE A 87 8.89 10.96 2.19
C PHE A 87 8.61 10.06 3.39
N ASN A 88 7.42 10.17 3.97
CA ASN A 88 6.99 9.34 5.10
C ASN A 88 5.47 9.31 5.22
N VAL A 89 4.97 8.35 6.00
CA VAL A 89 3.59 8.31 6.49
C VAL A 89 3.60 8.25 8.01
N THR A 90 2.67 8.94 8.63
CA THR A 90 2.45 8.91 10.08
C THR A 90 1.06 8.40 10.36
N PHE A 91 0.98 7.23 10.98
CA PHE A 91 -0.26 6.71 11.55
C PHE A 91 -0.41 7.31 12.94
N LYS A 92 -1.44 8.13 13.15
CA LYS A 92 -1.73 8.74 14.44
C LYS A 92 -2.65 7.84 15.27
N ALA A 93 -2.58 7.97 16.59
CA ALA A 93 -3.39 7.18 17.52
C ALA A 93 -4.91 7.44 17.40
N ASP A 94 -5.30 8.59 16.85
CA ASP A 94 -6.70 8.99 16.61
C ASP A 94 -7.29 8.40 15.32
N GLY A 95 -6.53 7.58 14.58
CA GLY A 95 -6.99 6.95 13.33
C GLY A 95 -6.79 7.83 12.09
N GLU A 96 -6.07 8.95 12.17
CA GLU A 96 -5.66 9.72 11.00
C GLU A 96 -4.32 9.21 10.42
N LEU A 97 -4.22 9.17 9.10
CA LEU A 97 -2.95 8.98 8.39
C LEU A 97 -2.54 10.30 7.74
N VAL A 98 -1.35 10.79 8.11
CA VAL A 98 -0.76 11.99 7.51
C VAL A 98 0.49 11.58 6.74
N ALA A 99 0.56 11.96 5.47
CA ALA A 99 1.75 11.76 4.65
C ALA A 99 2.60 13.03 4.63
N SER A 100 3.92 12.88 4.58
CA SER A 100 4.82 13.94 4.13
C SER A 100 5.13 13.71 2.66
N ILE A 101 4.74 14.67 1.82
CA ILE A 101 4.80 14.62 0.37
C ILE A 101 5.58 15.78 -0.22
N LYS A 102 5.97 15.70 -1.50
CA LYS A 102 6.62 16.81 -2.21
C LYS A 102 5.66 17.97 -2.41
N GLY A 103 6.00 19.14 -1.86
CA GLY A 103 5.29 20.39 -2.06
C GLY A 103 5.61 21.04 -3.41
N GLU A 104 4.87 22.09 -3.75
CA GLU A 104 5.04 22.83 -5.02
C GLU A 104 6.43 23.45 -5.18
N ASP A 105 7.06 23.84 -4.07
CA ASP A 105 8.43 24.34 -4.00
C ASP A 105 9.49 23.22 -3.98
N GLY A 106 9.05 21.97 -4.10
CA GLY A 106 9.88 20.78 -4.02
C GLY A 106 10.29 20.37 -2.61
N GLN A 107 9.91 21.13 -1.57
CA GLN A 107 10.18 20.78 -0.18
C GLN A 107 9.11 19.86 0.40
N PRO A 108 9.43 19.02 1.40
CA PRO A 108 8.43 18.21 2.07
C PRO A 108 7.34 19.06 2.73
N THR A 109 6.08 18.76 2.42
CA THR A 109 4.88 19.32 3.05
C THR A 109 3.98 18.20 3.58
N GLN A 110 3.07 18.50 4.49
CA GLN A 110 2.09 17.51 4.97
C GLN A 110 0.89 17.43 4.04
N SER A 111 0.34 16.22 3.89
CA SER A 111 -0.98 16.03 3.30
C SER A 111 -2.04 16.82 4.07
N PRO A 112 -3.14 17.25 3.44
CA PRO A 112 -4.22 17.94 4.13
C PRO A 112 -4.71 17.15 5.34
N ALA A 113 -4.98 17.86 6.44
CA ALA A 113 -5.52 17.25 7.65
C ALA A 113 -6.89 16.62 7.36
N GLY A 114 -7.10 15.40 7.82
CA GLY A 114 -8.30 14.61 7.57
C GLY A 114 -8.39 14.04 6.14
N ALA A 115 -7.35 14.13 5.32
CA ALA A 115 -7.37 13.57 3.96
C ALA A 115 -7.51 12.03 3.97
N VAL A 116 -6.88 11.34 4.92
CA VAL A 116 -6.96 9.88 5.04
C VAL A 116 -7.22 9.50 6.49
N SER A 117 -8.25 8.70 6.71
CA SER A 117 -8.40 7.95 7.96
C SER A 117 -8.00 6.50 7.75
N TYR A 118 -7.66 5.80 8.82
CA TYR A 118 -7.42 4.37 8.79
C TYR A 118 -8.10 3.66 9.95
N LYS A 119 -8.45 2.39 9.73
CA LYS A 119 -8.95 1.49 10.77
C LYS A 119 -8.26 0.14 10.66
N ILE A 120 -8.03 -0.50 11.80
CA ILE A 120 -7.47 -1.84 11.86
C ILE A 120 -8.61 -2.81 12.16
N LYS A 121 -8.71 -3.88 11.39
CA LYS A 121 -9.70 -4.93 11.61
C LYS A 121 -9.05 -6.27 11.33
N GLY A 122 -8.83 -7.05 12.38
CA GLY A 122 -8.06 -8.28 12.30
C GLY A 122 -6.61 -7.99 11.92
N ASP A 123 -6.12 -8.67 10.89
CA ASP A 123 -4.75 -8.59 10.36
C ASP A 123 -4.58 -7.53 9.25
N LYS A 124 -5.61 -6.71 9.02
CA LYS A 124 -5.62 -5.72 7.93
C LYS A 124 -5.76 -4.29 8.45
N VAL A 125 -5.16 -3.37 7.69
CA VAL A 125 -5.42 -1.95 7.79
C VAL A 125 -6.28 -1.52 6.60
N TYR A 126 -7.29 -0.71 6.85
CA TYR A 126 -8.18 -0.18 5.83
C TYR A 126 -7.95 1.32 5.72
N LEU A 127 -7.46 1.79 4.58
CA LEU A 127 -7.27 3.21 4.32
C LEU A 127 -8.55 3.81 3.72
N ILE A 128 -9.03 4.90 4.30
CA ILE A 128 -10.28 5.56 3.94
C ILE A 128 -9.90 6.96 3.44
N PRO A 129 -9.74 7.15 2.12
CA PRO A 129 -9.46 8.46 1.55
C PRO A 129 -10.72 9.32 1.52
N HIS A 130 -10.63 10.54 2.05
CA HIS A 130 -11.68 11.55 2.03
C HIS A 130 -11.45 12.47 0.84
N LEU A 131 -12.08 12.12 -0.29
CA LEU A 131 -11.76 12.73 -1.58
C LEU A 131 -12.18 14.20 -1.68
N ASP A 132 -13.19 14.62 -0.91
CA ASP A 132 -13.61 16.02 -0.76
C ASP A 132 -12.53 16.88 -0.08
N VAL A 133 -11.77 16.29 0.85
CA VAL A 133 -10.63 16.94 1.51
C VAL A 133 -9.41 16.96 0.59
N MET A 134 -9.15 15.85 -0.12
CA MET A 134 -8.02 15.75 -1.05
C MET A 134 -8.18 16.60 -2.31
N PHE A 135 -9.41 16.70 -2.81
CA PHE A 135 -9.75 17.36 -4.06
C PHE A 135 -10.92 18.32 -3.83
N PRO A 136 -10.69 19.43 -3.11
CA PRO A 136 -11.74 20.39 -2.75
C PRO A 136 -12.40 21.04 -3.97
N ASP A 137 -11.66 21.13 -5.09
CA ASP A 137 -12.17 21.64 -6.37
C ASP A 137 -12.83 20.55 -7.24
N GLY A 138 -13.01 19.36 -6.68
CA GLY A 138 -13.61 18.19 -7.33
C GLY A 138 -12.60 17.19 -7.89
N LEU A 139 -13.00 15.92 -7.98
CA LEU A 139 -12.17 14.86 -8.56
C LEU A 139 -12.10 14.97 -10.09
N PRO A 140 -10.90 15.05 -10.67
CA PRO A 140 -10.77 14.94 -12.12
C PRO A 140 -11.03 13.48 -12.58
N SER A 141 -12.13 13.27 -13.31
CA SER A 141 -12.49 12.10 -14.15
C SER A 141 -12.70 10.72 -13.49
N LEU A 142 -12.35 10.51 -12.22
CA LEU A 142 -12.53 9.20 -11.55
C LEU A 142 -14.01 8.86 -11.31
N THR A 143 -14.80 9.83 -10.86
CA THR A 143 -16.24 9.66 -10.59
C THR A 143 -17.04 9.45 -11.89
N SER A 144 -16.69 10.16 -12.96
CA SER A 144 -17.33 9.97 -14.27
C SER A 144 -17.04 8.58 -14.83
N ARG A 145 -15.79 8.13 -14.79
CA ARG A 145 -15.41 6.79 -15.29
C ARG A 145 -16.04 5.66 -14.46
N ALA A 146 -16.13 5.82 -13.13
CA ALA A 146 -16.86 4.86 -12.30
C ALA A 146 -18.34 4.79 -12.67
N SER A 147 -18.98 5.93 -12.99
CA SER A 147 -20.39 5.96 -13.40
C SER A 147 -20.67 5.32 -14.76
N GLU A 148 -19.68 5.22 -15.64
CA GLU A 148 -19.79 4.58 -16.96
C GLU A 148 -19.83 3.05 -16.86
N ASN A 149 -19.37 2.47 -15.75
CA ASN A 149 -19.34 1.04 -15.55
C ASN A 149 -20.07 0.66 -14.23
N PRO A 150 -21.32 0.15 -14.31
CA PRO A 150 -22.14 -0.14 -13.12
C PRO A 150 -21.59 -1.28 -12.24
N ALA A 151 -20.55 -1.99 -12.68
CA ALA A 151 -19.84 -2.95 -11.84
C ALA A 151 -18.89 -2.27 -10.83
N ILE A 152 -18.60 -0.98 -10.99
CA ILE A 152 -17.73 -0.19 -10.11
C ILE A 152 -18.57 0.54 -9.07
N ASP A 153 -18.62 0.00 -7.86
CA ASP A 153 -19.23 0.69 -6.71
C ASP A 153 -18.17 1.50 -5.97
N LEU A 154 -17.85 2.68 -6.51
CA LEU A 154 -16.83 3.57 -5.96
C LEU A 154 -17.20 4.03 -4.53
N ASP A 155 -18.48 4.30 -4.27
CA ASP A 155 -18.96 4.69 -2.95
C ASP A 155 -18.70 3.61 -1.90
N LYS A 156 -18.99 2.35 -2.24
CA LYS A 156 -18.72 1.22 -1.36
C LYS A 156 -17.22 1.05 -1.12
N ILE A 157 -16.41 1.14 -2.17
CA ILE A 157 -14.95 1.06 -2.10
C ILE A 157 -14.39 2.10 -1.11
N LEU A 158 -14.84 3.35 -1.21
CA LEU A 158 -14.37 4.45 -0.37
C LEU A 158 -14.88 4.33 1.07
N LYS A 159 -16.14 3.91 1.27
CA LYS A 159 -16.73 3.72 2.61
C LYS A 159 -16.14 2.52 3.35
N GLU A 160 -15.93 1.42 2.67
CA GLU A 160 -15.32 0.22 3.27
C GLU A 160 -13.84 0.45 3.59
N GLY A 161 -13.17 1.27 2.77
CA GLY A 161 -11.74 1.55 2.83
C GLY A 161 -10.95 0.53 2.02
N LEU A 162 -9.82 0.98 1.48
CA LEU A 162 -8.87 0.16 0.72
C LEU A 162 -8.18 -0.81 1.68
N PRO A 163 -8.43 -2.14 1.59
CA PRO A 163 -7.80 -3.09 2.48
C PRO A 163 -6.34 -3.30 2.09
N LEU A 164 -5.45 -3.23 3.06
CA LEU A 164 -4.04 -3.58 2.95
C LEU A 164 -3.72 -4.65 3.99
N ASN A 165 -2.96 -5.66 3.57
CA ASN A 165 -2.19 -6.44 4.52
C ASN A 165 -1.00 -5.59 4.99
N TYR A 166 -0.53 -5.85 6.19
CA TYR A 166 0.71 -5.24 6.66
C TYR A 166 1.56 -6.23 7.46
N LYS A 167 2.87 -6.00 7.46
CA LYS A 167 3.84 -6.74 8.27
C LYS A 167 4.81 -5.76 8.89
N ILE A 168 5.05 -5.89 10.18
CA ILE A 168 6.09 -5.15 10.88
C ILE A 168 7.15 -6.14 11.33
N THR A 169 8.39 -5.99 10.85
CA THR A 169 9.53 -6.84 11.22
C THR A 169 10.78 -5.99 11.30
N ASN A 170 11.51 -6.05 12.42
CA ASN A 170 12.78 -5.33 12.61
C ASN A 170 12.71 -3.84 12.21
N ASN A 171 11.70 -3.12 12.72
CA ASN A 171 11.47 -1.70 12.41
C ASN A 171 11.21 -1.40 10.92
N LYS A 172 10.81 -2.40 10.14
CA LYS A 172 10.32 -2.22 8.77
C LYS A 172 8.84 -2.52 8.71
N LEU A 173 8.09 -1.64 8.06
CA LEU A 173 6.68 -1.83 7.72
C LEU A 173 6.59 -2.15 6.24
N GLU A 174 5.99 -3.28 5.91
CA GLU A 174 5.50 -3.57 4.57
C GLU A 174 3.97 -3.44 4.59
N ALA A 175 3.40 -2.61 3.71
CA ALA A 175 1.95 -2.52 3.50
C ALA A 175 1.63 -2.89 2.04
N TYR A 176 0.77 -3.89 1.81
CA TYR A 176 0.59 -4.48 0.48
C TYR A 176 -0.83 -4.96 0.20
N VAL A 177 -1.19 -4.93 -1.08
CA VAL A 177 -2.42 -5.52 -1.62
C VAL A 177 -2.13 -6.88 -2.24
N THR A 178 -3.12 -7.78 -2.20
CA THR A 178 -3.10 -9.04 -2.96
C THR A 178 -3.91 -8.92 -4.25
N ARG A 179 -3.77 -9.90 -5.13
CA ARG A 179 -4.58 -10.08 -6.34
C ARG A 179 -6.06 -9.84 -6.06
N ASP A 180 -6.63 -10.56 -5.11
CA ASP A 180 -8.06 -10.48 -4.77
C ASP A 180 -8.46 -9.09 -4.24
N MET A 181 -7.55 -8.39 -3.55
CA MET A 181 -7.79 -7.01 -3.09
C MET A 181 -7.79 -6.01 -4.24
N MET A 182 -6.98 -6.24 -5.28
CA MET A 182 -6.89 -5.34 -6.44
C MET A 182 -7.98 -5.61 -7.48
N GLN A 183 -8.47 -6.85 -7.58
CA GLN A 183 -9.47 -7.24 -8.58
C GLN A 183 -10.68 -6.30 -8.68
N PRO A 184 -11.30 -5.84 -7.57
CA PRO A 184 -12.42 -4.89 -7.63
C PRO A 184 -12.08 -3.58 -8.34
N PHE A 185 -10.81 -3.20 -8.39
CA PHE A 185 -10.31 -1.94 -8.96
C PHE A 185 -9.84 -2.09 -10.41
N MET A 186 -9.60 -3.32 -10.90
CA MET A 186 -9.08 -3.54 -12.27
C MET A 186 -10.05 -3.03 -13.34
N GLY A 187 -11.36 -3.11 -13.10
CA GLY A 187 -12.37 -2.50 -13.98
C GLY A 187 -12.19 -0.98 -14.07
N LEU A 188 -12.04 -0.30 -12.93
CA LEU A 188 -11.81 1.15 -12.89
C LEU A 188 -10.52 1.55 -13.59
N ILE A 189 -9.43 0.81 -13.35
CA ILE A 189 -8.15 1.06 -14.03
C ILE A 189 -8.31 0.90 -15.55
N ASN A 190 -9.03 -0.12 -16.01
CA ASN A 190 -9.28 -0.31 -17.44
C ASN A 190 -10.06 0.87 -18.05
N GLU A 191 -11.11 1.39 -17.40
CA GLU A 191 -11.79 2.62 -17.86
C GLU A 191 -10.86 3.84 -17.87
N ILE A 192 -9.95 3.94 -16.89
CA ILE A 192 -8.91 4.99 -16.86
C ILE A 192 -8.01 4.90 -18.11
N VAL A 193 -7.49 3.71 -18.39
CA VAL A 193 -6.62 3.43 -19.54
C VAL A 193 -7.34 3.71 -20.86
N GLN A 194 -8.60 3.31 -21.01
CA GLN A 194 -9.35 3.49 -22.26
C GLN A 194 -9.59 4.96 -22.58
N GLY A 195 -9.94 5.76 -21.57
CA GLY A 195 -10.12 7.21 -21.74
C GLY A 195 -8.83 8.04 -21.68
N MET A 196 -7.65 7.41 -21.66
CA MET A 196 -6.38 8.12 -21.88
C MET A 196 -6.15 8.35 -23.37
N ASP A 197 -6.05 9.62 -23.77
CA ASP A 197 -5.64 10.02 -25.10
C ASP A 197 -4.14 10.33 -25.11
N ALA A 198 -3.39 9.55 -25.89
CA ALA A 198 -1.95 9.73 -25.99
C ALA A 198 -1.56 10.88 -26.92
N ASN A 199 -2.37 11.28 -27.91
CA ASN A 199 -2.06 12.35 -28.88
C ASN A 199 -0.60 12.40 -29.41
N GLY A 200 0.06 11.25 -29.52
CA GLY A 200 1.48 11.15 -29.93
C GLY A 200 2.51 11.43 -28.84
N ASP A 201 2.10 11.69 -27.60
CA ASP A 201 2.96 11.72 -26.43
C ASP A 201 3.43 10.31 -26.05
N PHE A 202 4.73 10.10 -26.21
CA PHE A 202 5.37 8.81 -25.95
C PHE A 202 5.25 8.37 -24.48
N MET A 203 5.33 9.30 -23.51
CA MET A 203 5.24 8.96 -22.10
C MET A 203 3.83 8.53 -21.71
N ILE A 204 2.82 9.22 -22.25
CA ILE A 204 1.41 8.83 -22.04
C ILE A 204 1.13 7.48 -22.70
N MET A 205 1.67 7.23 -23.90
CA MET A 205 1.56 5.94 -24.57
C MET A 205 2.19 4.80 -23.75
N MET A 206 3.41 4.99 -23.24
CA MET A 206 4.10 4.01 -22.39
C MET A 206 3.34 3.74 -21.10
N MET A 207 2.83 4.78 -20.44
CA MET A 207 1.99 4.64 -19.24
C MET A 207 0.71 3.86 -19.55
N LYS A 208 0.04 4.15 -20.67
CA LYS A 208 -1.17 3.46 -21.10
C LYS A 208 -0.91 1.96 -21.33
N MET A 209 0.18 1.61 -22.02
CA MET A 209 0.59 0.22 -22.22
C MET A 209 0.93 -0.47 -20.90
N ALA A 210 1.74 0.16 -20.04
CA ALA A 210 2.09 -0.37 -18.73
C ALA A 210 0.85 -0.65 -17.87
N MET A 211 -0.11 0.27 -17.82
CA MET A 211 -1.35 0.09 -17.07
C MET A 211 -2.25 -1.00 -17.66
N ALA A 212 -2.31 -1.12 -19.00
CA ALA A 212 -3.04 -2.19 -19.66
C ALA A 212 -2.42 -3.57 -19.33
N ASP A 213 -1.10 -3.68 -19.42
CA ASP A 213 -0.38 -4.91 -19.09
C ASP A 213 -0.55 -5.26 -17.60
N MET A 214 -0.53 -4.28 -16.70
CA MET A 214 -0.81 -4.49 -15.28
C MET A 214 -2.18 -5.13 -15.04
N VAL A 215 -3.22 -4.71 -15.77
CA VAL A 215 -4.57 -5.31 -15.67
C VAL A 215 -4.54 -6.78 -16.09
N VAL A 216 -3.85 -7.10 -17.19
CA VAL A 216 -3.70 -8.49 -17.68
C VAL A 216 -2.91 -9.32 -16.66
N ILE A 217 -1.74 -8.84 -16.23
CA ILE A 217 -0.85 -9.54 -15.32
C ILE A 217 -1.55 -9.87 -14.00
N VAL A 218 -2.26 -8.91 -13.40
CA VAL A 218 -3.01 -9.16 -12.16
C VAL A 218 -4.08 -10.23 -12.39
N ASN A 219 -4.84 -10.15 -13.49
CA ASN A 219 -5.92 -11.08 -13.77
C ASN A 219 -5.45 -12.50 -14.12
N GLU A 220 -4.33 -12.65 -14.82
CA GLU A 220 -3.81 -13.95 -15.26
C GLU A 220 -2.86 -14.62 -14.25
N SER A 221 -2.35 -13.86 -13.29
CA SER A 221 -1.50 -14.40 -12.23
C SER A 221 -2.27 -15.38 -11.32
N THR A 222 -1.55 -16.38 -10.82
CA THR A 222 -2.01 -17.24 -9.71
C THR A 222 -1.78 -16.58 -8.35
N LYS A 223 -0.78 -15.71 -8.27
CA LYS A 223 -0.50 -14.84 -7.13
C LYS A 223 0.04 -13.52 -7.64
N PHE A 224 -0.50 -12.45 -7.08
CA PHE A 224 0.06 -11.12 -7.24
C PHE A 224 -0.03 -10.41 -5.90
N GLU A 225 1.07 -9.84 -5.44
CA GLU A 225 1.09 -8.92 -4.33
C GLU A 225 1.96 -7.72 -4.71
N MET A 226 1.49 -6.52 -4.39
CA MET A 226 2.26 -5.28 -4.56
C MET A 226 2.11 -4.43 -3.33
N GLY A 227 3.22 -3.86 -2.85
CA GLY A 227 3.20 -3.05 -1.65
C GLY A 227 4.35 -2.06 -1.56
N LEU A 228 4.25 -1.22 -0.55
CA LEU A 228 5.25 -0.23 -0.18
C LEU A 228 5.98 -0.68 1.09
N ASN A 229 7.30 -0.53 1.08
CA ASN A 229 8.12 -0.69 2.26
C ASN A 229 8.47 0.66 2.88
N PHE A 230 8.51 0.65 4.20
CA PHE A 230 8.87 1.78 5.02
C PHE A 230 9.79 1.36 6.16
N ASN A 231 10.59 2.29 6.64
CA ASN A 231 11.45 2.16 7.81
C ASN A 231 10.93 3.04 8.93
N LEU A 232 10.94 2.53 10.16
CA LEU A 232 10.59 3.31 11.34
C LEU A 232 11.44 4.59 11.40
N ALA A 233 10.79 5.74 11.53
CA ALA A 233 11.52 6.98 11.69
C ALA A 233 12.30 6.96 13.01
N PRO A 234 13.53 7.52 13.05
CA PRO A 234 14.25 7.67 14.31
C PRO A 234 13.38 8.45 15.28
N SER A 235 13.23 7.96 16.52
CA SER A 235 12.55 8.70 17.57
C SER A 235 13.23 10.07 17.71
N THR A 236 12.53 11.15 17.39
CA THR A 236 12.99 12.48 17.75
C THR A 236 12.87 12.58 19.26
N GLN A 237 13.96 12.28 19.98
CA GLN A 237 14.09 12.69 21.37
C GLN A 237 14.00 14.22 21.37
N LYS A 238 12.84 14.75 21.77
CA LYS A 238 12.68 16.15 22.16
C LYS A 238 13.30 16.36 23.52
#